data_AF-W7E8I7-F1
#
_entry.id   AF-W7E8I7-F1
#
_cell.length_a   1.000
_cell.length_b   1.000
_cell.length_c   1.000
_cell.angle_alpha   90.00
_cell.angle_beta   90.00
_cell.angle_gamma   90.00
#
_symmetry.space_group_name_H-M   'P 1'
#
loop_
_entity.id
_entity.type
_entity.pdbx_description
1 polymer ?
#
loop_
_entity_poly.entity_id
_entity_poly.type
_entity_poly.pdbx_seq_one_letter_code
_entity_poly.pdbx_strand_id
1 'polypeptide(L)'
;MIIIVFLLSTFLFFSTLATVIRIDRIKNIAIRISVFTSIILVIFLLFKLPSLYTTIFPSLDEQLSKELKEKCAWQETCKVHLHEITPFRWDKAYFFSLSSEYTRQDIKRITGINFIFHRNKNLSLFLYQGKVVKYGFSDLPDDDFVGRFSQSYYFNMLFDTAVDYYKITPQNDLLSVSFITVGKYYTGYSTHAWGKVTDSTQIRNFFLDRNKDH
;
A
#
# COMPACT_ATOMS: atom_id res chain seq x y z
N MET A 1 -27.97 -6.17 -82.39
CA MET A 1 -28.25 -7.05 -81.24
C MET A 1 -26.99 -7.42 -80.45
N ILE A 2 -25.89 -7.81 -81.12
CA ILE A 2 -24.63 -8.23 -80.46
C ILE A 2 -24.00 -7.15 -79.56
N ILE A 3 -23.99 -5.89 -80.01
CA ILE A 3 -23.38 -4.77 -79.26
C ILE A 3 -24.09 -4.51 -77.91
N ILE A 4 -25.42 -4.65 -77.86
CA ILE A 4 -26.21 -4.42 -76.63
C ILE A 4 -25.92 -5.52 -75.60
N VAL A 5 -25.78 -6.78 -76.04
CA VAL A 5 -25.43 -7.90 -75.17
C VAL A 5 -24.03 -7.71 -74.57
N PHE A 6 -23.08 -7.23 -75.38
CA PHE A 6 -21.72 -6.96 -74.91
C PHE A 6 -21.69 -5.84 -73.86
N LEU A 7 -22.40 -4.73 -74.10
CA LEU A 7 -22.50 -3.61 -73.16
C LEU A 7 -23.21 -3.98 -71.85
N LEU A 8 -24.23 -4.84 -71.89
CA LEU A 8 -24.87 -5.35 -70.68
C LEU A 8 -23.92 -6.23 -69.86
N SER A 9 -23.15 -7.09 -70.54
CA SER A 9 -22.22 -8.01 -69.87
C SER A 9 -21.07 -7.28 -69.17
N THR A 10 -20.53 -6.23 -69.80
CA THR A 10 -19.46 -5.42 -69.21
C THR A 10 -19.99 -4.60 -68.04
N PHE A 11 -21.19 -4.02 -68.14
CA PHE A 11 -21.82 -3.29 -67.02
C PHE A 11 -22.07 -4.19 -65.81
N LEU A 12 -22.57 -5.41 -66.01
CA LEU A 12 -22.77 -6.38 -64.93
C LEU A 12 -21.44 -6.82 -64.30
N PHE A 13 -20.38 -6.98 -65.10
CA PHE A 13 -19.04 -7.29 -64.61
C PHE A 13 -18.44 -6.15 -63.78
N PHE A 14 -18.57 -4.89 -64.21
CA PHE A 14 -18.10 -3.75 -63.44
C PHE A 14 -18.91 -3.51 -62.16
N SER A 15 -20.22 -3.75 -62.20
CA SER A 15 -21.09 -3.65 -61.02
C SER A 15 -20.71 -4.68 -59.94
N THR A 16 -20.48 -5.93 -60.35
CA THR A 16 -20.04 -7.02 -59.46
C THR A 16 -18.63 -6.79 -58.93
N LEU A 17 -17.70 -6.34 -59.77
CA LEU A 17 -16.33 -5.99 -59.36
C LEU A 17 -16.32 -4.82 -58.36
N ALA A 18 -17.15 -3.79 -58.57
CA ALA A 18 -17.29 -2.65 -57.66
C ALA A 18 -17.88 -3.07 -56.30
N THR A 19 -18.81 -4.03 -56.26
CA THR A 19 -19.34 -4.56 -55.00
C THR A 19 -18.30 -5.37 -54.23
N VAL A 20 -17.50 -6.20 -54.92
CA VAL A 20 -16.40 -6.97 -54.30
C VAL A 20 -15.34 -6.04 -53.69
N ILE A 21 -14.90 -5.01 -54.42
CA ILE A 21 -13.91 -4.03 -53.91
C ILE A 21 -14.45 -3.26 -52.70
N ARG A 22 -15.76 -2.96 -52.66
CA ARG A 22 -16.40 -2.27 -51.53
C ARG A 22 -16.41 -3.15 -50.27
N ILE A 23 -16.63 -4.47 -50.44
CA ILE A 23 -16.62 -5.44 -49.34
C ILE A 23 -15.20 -5.58 -48.75
N ASP A 24 -14.16 -5.65 -49.57
CA ASP A 24 -12.78 -5.77 -49.07
C ASP A 24 -12.30 -4.51 -48.33
N ARG A 25 -12.71 -3.31 -48.79
CA ARG A 25 -12.45 -2.08 -48.04
C ARG A 25 -13.17 -2.05 -46.68
N ILE A 26 -14.43 -2.50 -46.63
CA ILE A 26 -15.20 -2.56 -45.37
C ILE A 26 -14.57 -3.56 -44.39
N LYS A 27 -14.12 -4.73 -44.86
CA LYS A 27 -13.41 -5.72 -44.04
C LYS A 27 -12.12 -5.15 -43.45
N ASN A 28 -11.31 -4.46 -44.25
CA ASN A 28 -10.08 -3.82 -43.77
C ASN A 28 -10.36 -2.71 -42.73
N ILE A 29 -11.44 -1.94 -42.90
CA ILE A 29 -11.86 -0.94 -41.91
C ILE A 29 -12.33 -1.62 -40.61
N ALA A 30 -13.14 -2.67 -40.69
CA ALA A 30 -13.62 -3.41 -39.52
C ALA A 30 -12.47 -4.05 -38.73
N ILE A 31 -11.48 -4.64 -39.41
CA ILE A 31 -10.28 -5.19 -38.76
C ILE A 31 -9.50 -4.08 -38.06
N ARG A 32 -9.29 -2.93 -38.71
CA ARG A 32 -8.59 -1.78 -38.10
C ARG A 32 -9.32 -1.26 -36.85
N ILE A 33 -10.64 -1.15 -36.90
CA ILE A 33 -11.45 -0.73 -35.75
C ILE A 33 -11.34 -1.76 -34.62
N SER A 34 -11.46 -3.07 -34.92
CA SER A 34 -11.34 -4.15 -33.92
C SER A 34 -9.96 -4.18 -33.25
N VAL A 35 -8.89 -3.98 -34.03
CA VAL A 35 -7.52 -3.88 -33.49
C VAL A 35 -7.41 -2.63 -32.60
N PHE A 36 -7.92 -1.49 -33.05
CA PHE A 36 -7.87 -0.24 -32.30
C PHE A 36 -8.67 -0.31 -30.98
N THR A 37 -9.87 -0.88 -30.98
CA THR A 37 -10.67 -1.07 -29.76
C THR A 37 -10.00 -2.05 -28.79
N SER A 38 -9.36 -3.11 -29.30
CA SER A 38 -8.58 -4.04 -28.47
C SER A 38 -7.39 -3.35 -27.81
N ILE A 39 -6.67 -2.49 -28.55
CA ILE A 39 -5.56 -1.69 -27.99
C ILE A 39 -6.06 -0.75 -26.90
N ILE A 40 -7.16 -0.03 -27.12
CA ILE A 40 -7.75 0.87 -26.11
C ILE A 40 -8.15 0.10 -24.85
N LEU A 41 -8.76 -1.09 -25.00
CA LEU A 41 -9.15 -1.91 -23.85
C LEU A 41 -7.93 -2.34 -23.03
N VAL A 42 -6.86 -2.79 -23.69
CA VAL A 42 -5.60 -3.17 -23.02
C VAL A 42 -5.01 -1.97 -22.29
N ILE A 43 -4.97 -0.79 -22.92
CA ILE A 43 -4.50 0.45 -22.29
C ILE A 43 -5.34 0.79 -21.06
N PHE A 44 -6.66 0.72 -21.16
CA PHE A 44 -7.56 0.99 -20.03
C PHE A 44 -7.34 0.02 -18.87
N LEU A 45 -7.16 -1.28 -19.15
CA LEU A 45 -6.83 -2.27 -18.13
C LEU A 45 -5.48 -1.97 -17.47
N LEU A 46 -4.44 -1.63 -18.25
CA LEU A 46 -3.13 -1.26 -17.72
C LEU A 46 -3.18 -0.02 -16.83
N PHE A 47 -4.04 0.97 -17.13
CA PHE A 47 -4.20 2.15 -16.27
C PHE A 47 -5.04 1.91 -15.02
N LYS A 48 -6.00 0.95 -15.05
CA LYS A 48 -6.87 0.66 -13.90
C LYS A 48 -6.27 -0.36 -12.93
N LEU A 49 -5.41 -1.27 -13.40
CA LEU A 49 -4.78 -2.30 -12.57
C LEU A 49 -3.94 -1.73 -11.40
N PRO A 50 -3.10 -0.68 -11.57
CA PRO A 50 -2.34 -0.11 -10.46
C PRO A 50 -3.23 0.48 -9.36
N SER A 51 -4.31 1.18 -9.73
CA SER A 51 -5.27 1.74 -8.77
C SER A 51 -6.05 0.65 -8.04
N LEU A 52 -6.37 -0.44 -8.73
CA LEU A 52 -7.01 -1.59 -8.10
C LEU A 52 -6.05 -2.29 -7.14
N TYR A 53 -4.77 -2.40 -7.52
CA TYR A 53 -3.73 -3.00 -6.69
C TYR A 53 -3.59 -2.31 -5.34
N THR A 54 -3.52 -0.97 -5.30
CA THR A 54 -3.41 -0.23 -4.03
C THR A 54 -4.66 -0.37 -3.16
N THR A 55 -5.84 -0.54 -3.78
CA THR A 55 -7.10 -0.73 -3.06
C THR A 55 -7.20 -2.15 -2.46
N ILE A 56 -6.71 -3.16 -3.17
CA ILE A 56 -6.72 -4.56 -2.71
C ILE A 56 -5.61 -4.82 -1.68
N PHE A 57 -4.45 -4.16 -1.85
CA PHE A 57 -3.27 -4.35 -1.01
C PHE A 57 -2.87 -3.04 -0.33
N PRO A 58 -3.70 -2.52 0.60
CA PRO A 58 -3.34 -1.32 1.33
C PRO A 58 -2.06 -1.54 2.13
N SER A 59 -1.29 -0.47 2.27
CA SER A 59 -0.10 -0.44 3.13
C SER A 59 -0.48 -0.76 4.59
N LEU A 60 0.49 -1.21 5.38
CA LEU A 60 0.24 -1.50 6.81
C LEU A 60 -0.31 -0.25 7.53
N ASP A 61 0.24 0.92 7.25
CA ASP A 61 -0.14 2.17 7.89
C ASP A 61 -1.58 2.58 7.54
N GLU A 62 -1.97 2.45 6.26
CA GLU A 62 -3.35 2.68 5.82
C GLU A 62 -4.34 1.71 6.49
N GLN A 63 -3.96 0.43 6.62
CA GLN A 63 -4.80 -0.57 7.29
C GLN A 63 -5.00 -0.20 8.77
N LEU A 64 -3.90 0.01 9.50
CA LEU A 64 -3.96 0.33 10.93
C LEU A 64 -4.69 1.65 11.18
N SER A 65 -4.43 2.69 10.39
CA SER A 65 -5.12 3.99 10.49
C SER A 65 -6.62 3.85 10.26
N LYS A 66 -7.05 3.09 9.25
CA LYS A 66 -8.46 2.87 8.97
C LYS A 66 -9.16 2.19 10.14
N GLU A 67 -8.61 1.07 10.61
CA GLU A 67 -9.16 0.29 11.73
C GLU A 67 -9.19 1.12 13.02
N LEU A 68 -8.15 1.92 13.27
CA LEU A 68 -8.10 2.84 14.41
C LEU A 68 -9.19 3.90 14.37
N LYS A 69 -9.48 4.48 13.22
CA LYS A 69 -10.56 5.47 13.09
C LYS A 69 -11.92 4.85 13.34
N GLU A 70 -12.16 3.69 12.76
CA GLU A 70 -13.41 2.96 12.94
C GLU A 70 -13.60 2.60 14.41
N LYS A 71 -12.53 2.15 15.08
CA LYS A 71 -12.59 1.72 16.48
C LYS A 71 -12.63 2.87 17.49
N CYS A 72 -11.89 3.95 17.25
CA CYS A 72 -11.73 5.06 18.18
C CYS A 72 -12.71 6.22 17.92
N ALA A 73 -13.48 6.19 16.83
CA ALA A 73 -14.50 7.19 16.50
C ALA A 73 -14.03 8.65 16.65
N TRP A 74 -12.77 8.94 16.30
CA TRP A 74 -12.14 10.26 16.42
C TRP A 74 -12.00 10.83 17.84
N GLN A 75 -12.09 9.99 18.88
CA GLN A 75 -11.77 10.41 20.24
C GLN A 75 -10.31 10.87 20.32
N GLU A 76 -10.03 11.97 21.04
CA GLU A 76 -8.66 12.52 21.17
C GLU A 76 -7.67 11.48 21.73
N THR A 77 -8.15 10.62 22.63
CA THR A 77 -7.39 9.49 23.16
C THR A 77 -8.25 8.24 23.13
N CYS A 78 -7.64 7.12 22.82
CA CYS A 78 -8.30 5.83 22.64
C CYS A 78 -7.36 4.71 23.08
N LYS A 79 -7.89 3.69 23.76
CA LYS A 79 -7.12 2.48 24.08
C LYS A 79 -7.59 1.34 23.21
N VAL A 80 -6.63 0.62 22.63
CA VAL A 80 -6.92 -0.45 21.68
C VAL A 80 -5.85 -1.52 21.74
N HIS A 81 -6.23 -2.78 21.64
CA HIS A 81 -5.25 -3.83 21.46
C HIS A 81 -4.87 -3.93 19.98
N LEU A 82 -3.56 -4.01 19.69
CA LEU A 82 -3.05 -4.10 18.33
C LEU A 82 -3.65 -5.29 17.57
N HIS A 83 -3.85 -6.44 18.23
CA HIS A 83 -4.40 -7.64 17.61
C HIS A 83 -5.85 -7.45 17.14
N GLU A 84 -6.58 -6.50 17.73
CA GLU A 84 -7.96 -6.21 17.36
C GLU A 84 -8.07 -5.29 16.14
N ILE A 85 -7.00 -4.58 15.77
CA ILE A 85 -6.93 -3.66 14.61
C ILE A 85 -6.03 -4.17 13.49
N THR A 86 -5.51 -5.39 13.62
CA THR A 86 -4.75 -6.07 12.57
C THR A 86 -5.62 -7.14 11.90
N PRO A 87 -5.94 -7.04 10.60
CA PRO A 87 -6.82 -8.01 9.93
C PRO A 87 -6.14 -9.35 9.60
N PHE A 88 -4.97 -9.62 10.18
CA PHE A 88 -4.15 -10.80 9.92
C PHE A 88 -3.66 -11.40 11.23
N ARG A 89 -3.37 -12.70 11.23
CA ARG A 89 -2.85 -13.40 12.40
C ARG A 89 -1.35 -13.16 12.56
N TRP A 90 -0.93 -12.87 13.78
CA TRP A 90 0.47 -12.70 14.17
C TRP A 90 0.68 -13.16 15.62
N ASP A 91 1.90 -13.54 15.97
CA ASP A 91 2.30 -13.93 17.32
C ASP A 91 3.34 -12.97 17.93
N LYS A 92 4.13 -12.31 17.08
CA LYS A 92 5.11 -11.29 17.46
C LYS A 92 5.06 -10.14 16.48
N ALA A 93 5.08 -8.91 16.98
CA ALA A 93 5.29 -7.71 16.19
C ALA A 93 6.53 -6.99 16.72
N TYR A 94 7.40 -6.59 15.81
CA TYR A 94 8.63 -5.87 16.11
C TYR A 94 8.55 -4.49 15.50
N PHE A 95 8.97 -3.50 16.26
CA PHE A 95 9.00 -2.14 15.80
C PHE A 95 10.36 -1.52 16.05
N PHE A 96 11.06 -1.19 14.97
CA PHE A 96 12.41 -0.68 14.98
C PHE A 96 12.39 0.82 14.70
N SER A 97 12.95 1.60 15.63
CA SER A 97 13.09 3.05 15.49
C SER A 97 14.24 3.40 14.55
N LEU A 98 14.11 4.50 13.82
CA LEU A 98 15.14 5.11 13.00
C LEU A 98 16.46 5.32 13.75
N SER A 99 16.36 5.70 15.03
CA SER A 99 17.47 6.20 15.85
C SER A 99 18.53 5.14 16.18
N SER A 100 18.25 3.87 15.91
CA SER A 100 18.97 2.75 16.50
C SER A 100 20.03 2.10 15.58
N GLU A 101 20.29 2.69 14.41
CA GLU A 101 21.32 2.23 13.44
C GLU A 101 21.29 0.72 13.13
N TYR A 102 20.13 0.08 13.17
CA TYR A 102 20.08 -1.38 13.00
C TYR A 102 20.61 -1.85 11.67
N THR A 103 21.58 -2.76 11.74
CA THR A 103 22.05 -3.49 10.58
C THR A 103 21.11 -4.65 10.27
N ARG A 104 21.21 -5.17 9.04
CA ARG A 104 20.56 -6.43 8.64
C ARG A 104 20.89 -7.59 9.58
N GLN A 105 22.11 -7.62 10.14
CA GLN A 105 22.54 -8.66 11.06
C GLN A 105 21.81 -8.55 12.41
N ASP A 106 21.55 -7.33 12.88
CA ASP A 106 20.81 -7.09 14.12
C ASP A 106 19.35 -7.54 14.01
N ILE A 107 18.66 -7.14 12.94
CA ILE A 107 17.28 -7.58 12.69
C ILE A 107 17.22 -9.10 12.61
N LYS A 108 18.17 -9.74 11.91
CA LYS A 108 18.24 -11.21 11.84
C LYS A 108 18.48 -11.83 13.20
N ARG A 109 19.36 -11.27 14.03
CA ARG A 109 19.62 -11.75 15.39
C ARG A 109 18.39 -11.63 16.28
N ILE A 110 17.67 -10.51 16.21
CA ILE A 110 16.49 -10.21 17.04
C ILE A 110 15.27 -11.04 16.64
N THR A 111 15.03 -11.16 15.33
CA THR A 111 13.78 -11.71 14.79
C THR A 111 13.92 -13.13 14.24
N GLY A 112 15.14 -13.58 13.98
CA GLY A 112 15.42 -14.79 13.19
C GLY A 112 15.23 -14.60 11.69
N ILE A 113 14.79 -13.42 11.22
CA ILE A 113 14.43 -13.18 9.82
C ILE A 113 15.57 -12.49 9.07
N ASN A 114 15.88 -13.02 7.89
CA ASN A 114 16.78 -12.34 6.98
C ASN A 114 16.03 -11.24 6.18
N PHE A 115 15.95 -10.04 6.75
CA PHE A 115 15.19 -8.93 6.19
C PHE A 115 16.12 -7.83 5.62
N ILE A 116 15.77 -7.28 4.45
CA ILE A 116 16.51 -6.14 3.87
C ILE A 116 15.86 -4.86 4.38
N PHE A 117 16.56 -4.16 5.26
CA PHE A 117 16.09 -2.92 5.85
C PHE A 117 16.54 -1.72 5.02
N HIS A 118 15.61 -0.81 4.73
CA HIS A 118 15.93 0.49 4.14
C HIS A 118 16.47 1.41 5.23
N ARG A 119 17.67 1.94 5.02
CA ARG A 119 18.22 2.97 5.90
C ARG A 119 17.25 4.15 5.93
N ASN A 120 17.14 4.79 7.09
CA ASN A 120 16.35 5.99 7.30
C ASN A 120 14.81 5.81 7.24
N LYS A 121 14.29 4.62 7.60
CA LYS A 121 12.86 4.47 7.91
C LYS A 121 12.64 3.69 9.20
N ASN A 122 11.55 3.96 9.92
CA ASN A 122 11.08 3.05 10.96
C ASN A 122 10.57 1.76 10.30
N LEU A 123 10.75 0.60 10.93
CA LEU A 123 10.24 -0.68 10.44
C LEU A 123 9.25 -1.27 11.44
N SER A 124 8.04 -1.55 10.96
CA SER A 124 7.05 -2.39 11.63
C SER A 124 7.08 -3.78 10.98
N LEU A 125 7.29 -4.84 11.75
CA LEU A 125 7.44 -6.21 11.26
C LEU A 125 6.56 -7.16 12.07
N PHE A 126 5.57 -7.79 11.43
CA PHE A 126 4.67 -8.76 12.03
C PHE A 126 5.06 -10.17 11.60
N LEU A 127 5.22 -11.05 12.58
CA LEU A 127 5.53 -12.46 12.40
C LEU A 127 4.37 -13.34 12.85
N TYR A 128 4.26 -14.50 12.22
CA TYR A 128 3.43 -15.60 12.69
C TYR A 128 4.23 -16.90 12.52
N GLN A 129 4.46 -17.64 13.61
CA GLN A 129 5.20 -18.90 13.59
C GLN A 129 6.59 -18.76 12.92
N GLY A 130 7.27 -17.64 13.20
CA GLY A 130 8.61 -17.37 12.65
C GLY A 130 8.63 -16.97 11.17
N LYS A 131 7.49 -16.65 10.56
CA LYS A 131 7.41 -16.14 9.18
C LYS A 131 6.86 -14.73 9.15
N VAL A 132 7.36 -13.90 8.25
CA VAL A 132 6.84 -12.53 8.03
C VAL A 132 5.46 -12.62 7.41
N VAL A 133 4.46 -12.01 8.06
CA VAL A 133 3.09 -11.92 7.54
C VAL A 133 2.75 -10.54 7.01
N LYS A 134 3.31 -9.48 7.62
CA LYS A 134 3.12 -8.10 7.18
C LYS A 134 4.29 -7.25 7.66
N TYR A 135 4.64 -6.23 6.89
CA TYR A 135 5.58 -5.21 7.31
C TYR A 135 5.20 -3.86 6.71
N GLY A 136 5.73 -2.79 7.29
CA GLY A 136 5.58 -1.44 6.81
C GLY A 136 6.79 -0.60 7.18
N PHE A 137 7.08 0.39 6.35
CA PHE A 137 8.07 1.40 6.65
C PHE A 137 7.37 2.73 6.85
N SER A 138 7.66 3.42 7.94
CA SER A 138 7.19 4.78 8.15
C SER A 138 8.39 5.73 8.15
N ASP A 139 8.23 6.83 7.42
CA ASP A 139 9.20 7.92 7.46
C ASP A 139 9.06 8.66 8.81
N LEU A 140 10.16 9.19 9.32
CA LEU A 140 10.03 10.20 10.36
C LEU A 140 9.30 11.42 9.78
N PRO A 141 8.45 12.10 10.55
CA PRO A 141 7.94 13.40 10.13
C PRO A 141 9.17 14.31 9.92
N ASP A 142 9.45 14.67 8.67
CA ASP A 142 10.45 15.69 8.37
C ASP A 142 9.99 16.99 9.03
N ASP A 143 10.89 17.67 9.73
CA ASP A 143 10.59 18.96 10.38
C ASP A 143 10.13 20.03 9.34
N ASP A 144 10.53 19.86 8.07
CA ASP A 144 10.12 20.71 6.93
C ASP A 144 8.78 20.29 6.28
N PHE A 145 8.18 19.17 6.71
CA PHE A 145 6.97 18.60 6.11
C PHE A 145 5.65 19.24 6.60
N VAL A 146 5.72 20.39 7.26
CA VAL A 146 4.54 21.15 7.72
C VAL A 146 3.73 21.72 6.54
N GLY A 147 4.31 21.77 5.32
CA GLY A 147 3.70 22.40 4.15
C GLY A 147 2.97 21.48 3.15
N ARG A 148 3.13 20.16 3.22
CA ARG A 148 2.53 19.21 2.25
C ARG A 148 1.86 18.04 2.94
N PHE A 149 0.91 18.34 3.81
CA PHE A 149 -0.01 17.32 4.32
C PHE A 149 -0.94 16.87 3.18
N SER A 150 -0.55 15.80 2.48
CA SER A 150 -1.57 14.91 1.94
C SER A 150 -2.35 14.33 3.14
N GLN A 151 -3.59 13.93 2.94
CA GLN A 151 -4.44 13.27 3.95
C GLN A 151 -3.91 11.87 4.34
N SER A 152 -2.60 11.71 4.46
CA SER A 152 -1.93 10.49 4.91
C SER A 152 -1.99 10.48 6.43
N TYR A 153 -2.82 9.59 6.94
CA TYR A 153 -2.94 9.32 8.35
C TYR A 153 -1.85 8.32 8.69
N TYR A 154 -0.76 8.81 9.27
CA TYR A 154 0.33 7.93 9.68
C TYR A 154 -0.01 7.32 11.03
N PHE A 155 0.04 5.99 11.08
CA PHE A 155 0.21 5.29 12.33
C PHE A 155 1.69 5.32 12.65
N ASN A 156 2.10 6.28 13.48
CA ASN A 156 3.44 6.27 14.04
C ASN A 156 3.31 5.81 15.48
N MET A 157 3.92 4.68 15.82
CA MET A 157 4.05 4.39 17.23
C MET A 157 5.10 5.33 17.80
N LEU A 158 4.73 6.00 18.89
CA LEU A 158 5.66 6.81 19.67
C LEU A 158 6.64 5.86 20.32
N PHE A 159 7.71 5.58 19.59
CA PHE A 159 8.91 5.02 20.17
C PHE A 159 9.56 6.15 20.95
N ASP A 160 9.75 5.89 22.24
CA ASP A 160 10.71 6.67 23.01
C ASP A 160 12.05 6.56 22.26
N THR A 161 12.70 7.68 21.96
CA THR A 161 13.95 7.69 21.18
C THR A 161 15.07 6.90 21.87
N ALA A 162 14.92 6.66 23.18
CA ALA A 162 15.80 5.81 23.98
C ALA A 162 15.55 4.31 23.79
N VAL A 163 14.49 3.91 23.10
CA VAL A 163 14.13 2.50 22.90
C VAL A 163 14.45 2.07 21.49
N ASP A 164 15.44 1.17 21.37
CA ASP A 164 15.88 0.77 20.04
C ASP A 164 14.78 0.00 19.29
N TYR A 165 14.12 -0.95 19.96
CA TYR A 165 12.98 -1.65 19.38
C TYR A 165 11.98 -2.13 20.42
N TYR A 166 10.76 -2.38 19.96
CA TYR A 166 9.68 -2.95 20.77
C TYR A 166 9.31 -4.33 20.24
N LYS A 167 9.16 -5.29 21.15
CA LYS A 167 8.55 -6.59 20.87
C LYS A 167 7.17 -6.64 21.50
N ILE A 168 6.16 -6.70 20.66
CA ILE A 168 4.75 -6.80 21.02
C ILE A 168 4.26 -8.22 20.70
N THR A 169 3.36 -8.73 21.53
CA THR A 169 2.67 -10.02 21.48
C THR A 169 1.20 -9.77 21.81
N PRO A 170 0.26 -10.66 21.44
CA PRO A 170 -1.14 -10.48 21.82
C PRO A 170 -1.40 -10.36 23.33
N GLN A 171 -0.43 -10.75 24.18
CA GLN A 171 -0.53 -10.64 25.63
C GLN A 171 -0.16 -9.24 26.17
N ASN A 172 0.51 -8.40 25.37
CA ASN A 172 1.05 -7.11 25.82
C ASN A 172 0.86 -5.98 24.80
N ASP A 173 -0.21 -6.03 24.01
CA ASP A 173 -0.41 -5.16 22.86
C ASP A 173 -1.42 -4.04 23.07
N LEU A 174 -1.67 -3.66 24.33
CA LEU A 174 -2.52 -2.52 24.66
C LEU A 174 -1.80 -1.21 24.31
N LEU A 175 -2.32 -0.55 23.27
CA LEU A 175 -1.86 0.74 22.79
C LEU A 175 -2.75 1.85 23.34
N SER A 176 -2.13 2.92 23.83
CA SER A 176 -2.77 4.22 24.02
C SER A 176 -2.54 5.05 22.76
N VAL A 177 -3.59 5.27 21.99
CA VAL A 177 -3.58 6.03 20.75
C VAL A 177 -4.08 7.43 21.02
N SER A 178 -3.28 8.44 20.69
CA SER A 178 -3.72 9.84 20.71
C SER A 178 -3.85 10.36 19.28
N PHE A 179 -4.94 11.04 18.98
CA PHE A 179 -5.17 11.69 17.69
C PHE A 179 -4.84 13.18 17.83
N ILE A 180 -3.69 13.58 17.29
CA ILE A 180 -3.30 15.00 17.30
C ILE A 180 -3.78 15.64 16.01
N THR A 181 -4.65 16.64 16.13
CA THR A 181 -5.06 17.51 15.01
C THR A 181 -4.08 18.67 14.94
N VAL A 182 -3.17 18.66 13.97
CA VAL A 182 -2.16 19.71 13.83
C VAL A 182 -2.68 20.84 12.93
N GLY A 183 -3.45 21.76 13.51
CA GLY A 183 -3.79 23.07 12.90
C GLY A 183 -4.61 23.06 11.59
N LYS A 184 -5.27 24.19 11.30
CA LYS A 184 -5.86 24.45 9.97
C LYS A 184 -4.78 25.07 9.08
N TYR A 185 -4.13 24.28 8.23
CA TYR A 185 -3.41 24.83 7.09
C TYR A 185 -4.31 24.76 5.85
N TYR A 186 -4.06 25.67 4.90
CA TYR A 186 -4.95 26.11 3.80
C TYR A 186 -5.57 25.02 2.88
N THR A 187 -5.35 23.72 3.14
CA THR A 187 -5.84 22.58 2.33
C THR A 187 -6.48 21.43 3.12
N GLY A 188 -6.59 21.48 4.46
CA GLY A 188 -7.32 20.46 5.26
C GLY A 188 -6.63 20.06 6.58
N TYR A 189 -7.29 19.22 7.37
CA TYR A 189 -6.76 18.65 8.61
C TYR A 189 -5.92 17.39 8.33
N SER A 190 -4.74 17.28 8.95
CA SER A 190 -4.04 16.00 9.12
C SER A 190 -4.28 15.50 10.54
N THR A 191 -4.70 14.24 10.66
CA THR A 191 -4.84 13.57 11.97
C THR A 191 -3.77 12.50 12.05
N HIS A 192 -2.89 12.62 13.05
CA HIS A 192 -1.86 11.63 13.33
C HIS A 192 -2.31 10.75 14.48
N ALA A 193 -2.23 9.42 14.31
CA ALA A 193 -2.52 8.47 15.38
C ALA A 193 -1.19 8.03 16.00
N TRP A 194 -1.03 8.30 17.30
CA TRP A 194 0.20 8.01 18.02
C TRP A 194 -0.02 6.90 19.04
N GLY A 195 0.49 5.70 18.79
CA GLY A 195 0.37 4.57 19.72
C GLY A 195 1.53 4.53 20.71
N LYS A 196 1.24 4.56 22.02
CA LYS A 196 2.21 4.28 23.09
C LYS A 196 1.85 2.96 23.78
N VAL A 197 2.83 2.07 23.92
CA VAL A 197 2.67 0.84 24.72
C VAL A 197 2.45 1.25 26.18
N THR A 198 1.33 0.81 26.75
CA THR A 198 0.87 1.27 28.07
C THR A 198 1.67 0.69 29.24
N ASP A 199 2.32 -0.47 29.05
CA ASP A 199 3.17 -1.08 30.06
C ASP A 199 4.67 -0.84 29.77
N SER A 200 5.23 0.19 30.39
CA SER A 200 6.64 0.54 30.25
C SER A 200 7.59 -0.39 31.03
N THR A 201 7.07 -1.24 31.94
CA THR A 201 7.93 -2.17 32.70
C THR A 201 8.45 -3.31 31.82
N GLN A 202 7.74 -3.66 30.75
CA GLN A 202 8.17 -4.66 29.77
C GLN A 202 9.26 -4.14 28.83
N ILE A 203 9.30 -2.83 28.58
CA ILE A 203 10.37 -2.17 27.82
C ILE A 203 11.69 -2.30 28.59
N ARG A 204 11.64 -2.09 29.92
CA ARG A 204 12.83 -2.04 30.77
C ARG A 204 13.53 -3.40 30.93
N ASN A 205 12.78 -4.51 30.91
CA ASN A 205 13.35 -5.86 31.03
C ASN A 205 14.15 -6.30 29.80
N PHE A 206 13.87 -5.75 28.62
CA PHE A 206 14.58 -6.10 27.39
C PHE A 206 16.00 -5.49 27.34
N PHE A 207 16.16 -4.29 27.90
CA PHE A 207 17.47 -3.63 28.01
C PHE A 207 18.44 -4.37 28.93
N LEU A 208 17.92 -5.09 29.93
CA LEU A 208 18.75 -5.84 30.86
C LEU A 208 19.34 -7.13 30.25
N ASP A 209 18.68 -7.73 29.25
CA ASP A 209 19.22 -8.90 28.55
C ASP A 209 20.38 -8.54 27.60
N ARG A 210 20.38 -7.34 27.01
CA ARG A 210 21.50 -6.90 26.15
C ARG A 210 22.82 -6.73 26.94
N ASN A 211 22.74 -6.45 28.24
CA ASN A 211 23.92 -6.33 29.11
C ASN A 211 24.42 -7.67 29.68
N LYS A 212 23.76 -8.80 29.37
CA LYS A 212 24.24 -10.13 29.80
C LYS A 212 25.05 -10.86 28.74
N ASP A 213 25.01 -10.39 27.50
CA ASP A 213 25.67 -11.01 26.35
C ASP A 213 26.92 -10.23 25.87
N HIS A 214 27.40 -9.28 26.68
CA HIS A 214 28.66 -8.53 26.51
C HIS A 214 29.51 -8.64 27.78
#